data_AF-A0A1H9I0B3-F1
#
_entry.id   AF-A0A1H9I0B3-F1
#
_cell.length_a   1.000
_cell.length_b   1.000
_cell.length_c   1.000
_cell.angle_alpha   90.00
_cell.angle_beta   90.00
_cell.angle_gamma   90.00
#
_symmetry.space_group_name_H-M   'P 1'
#
loop_
_entity.id
_entity.type
_entity.pdbx_description
1 polymer ?
#
loop_
_entity_poly.entity_id
_entity_poly.type
_entity_poly.pdbx_seq_one_letter_code
_entity_poly.pdbx_strand_id
1 'polypeptide(L)'
;MKEKYNQLSFFLKDNPSLKYIFSISFYLIIFLFFVTSNLFFAKDKPVVEAARETIKVENSIAYEVLNKYKNENETEVAFLVAINPMKTTNREIGEITIVPKLKNATIQNATVEYIKGSDFLFVVDIKDLPEKWDAVQLNIKDSNSNNFVSFVMNRNDNHSDYLYTTISKQTFLATKEYAELESAKYELTLLERQRKEKITNQIEKLENQISQKQKELETIEQDTEYKTDKQLKEREQNIQNYQIEIERLKREIGTLESDESEFLEREQNISKKIEDIKTKYNL
;
A
#
# COMPACT_ATOMS: atom_id res chain seq x y z
N MET A 1 11.26 -23.99 61.35
CA MET A 1 10.94 -24.57 60.01
C MET A 1 10.96 -26.10 60.01
N LYS A 2 12.01 -26.76 60.56
CA LYS A 2 12.10 -28.23 60.66
C LYS A 2 10.93 -28.90 61.41
N GLU A 3 10.47 -28.31 62.51
CA GLU A 3 9.33 -28.83 63.29
C GLU A 3 8.00 -28.80 62.52
N LYS A 4 7.69 -27.70 61.82
CA LYS A 4 6.47 -27.59 61.02
C LYS A 4 6.46 -28.56 59.84
N TYR A 5 7.62 -28.79 59.22
CA TYR A 5 7.78 -29.79 58.16
C TYR A 5 7.57 -31.23 58.69
N ASN A 6 8.12 -31.52 59.87
CA ASN A 6 7.99 -32.83 60.50
C ASN A 6 6.55 -33.11 60.99
N GLN A 7 5.82 -32.10 61.47
CA GLN A 7 4.40 -32.24 61.81
C GLN A 7 3.54 -32.47 60.58
N LEU A 8 3.79 -31.75 59.48
CA LEU A 8 3.06 -31.93 58.23
C LEU A 8 3.33 -33.32 57.61
N SER A 9 4.59 -33.77 57.64
CA SER A 9 4.98 -35.07 57.08
C SER A 9 4.44 -36.25 57.88
N PHE A 10 4.34 -36.13 59.20
CA PHE A 10 3.74 -37.12 60.09
C PHE A 10 2.22 -37.22 59.84
N PHE A 11 1.52 -36.08 59.77
CA PHE A 11 0.07 -36.02 59.56
C PHE A 11 -0.36 -36.57 58.19
N LEU A 12 0.45 -36.34 57.16
CA LEU A 12 0.27 -36.92 55.83
C LEU A 12 0.55 -38.43 55.80
N LYS A 13 1.37 -38.96 56.71
CA LYS A 13 1.74 -40.39 56.73
C LYS A 13 0.61 -41.28 57.24
N ASP A 14 -0.17 -40.79 58.18
CA ASP A 14 -1.27 -41.55 58.81
C ASP A 14 -2.58 -41.51 58.00
N ASN A 15 -2.70 -40.59 57.05
CA ASN A 15 -3.89 -40.44 56.21
C ASN A 15 -3.51 -40.39 54.72
N PRO A 16 -3.41 -41.53 54.03
CA PRO A 16 -3.02 -41.58 52.62
C PRO A 16 -3.96 -40.77 51.72
N SER A 17 -5.25 -40.67 52.06
CA SER A 17 -6.22 -39.81 51.36
C SER A 17 -5.85 -38.32 51.37
N LEU A 18 -5.31 -37.82 52.50
CA LEU A 18 -4.86 -36.43 52.63
C LEU A 18 -3.61 -36.14 51.76
N LYS A 19 -2.72 -37.13 51.60
CA LYS A 19 -1.61 -37.02 50.63
C LYS A 19 -2.11 -36.88 49.20
N TYR A 20 -3.07 -37.71 48.79
CA TYR A 20 -3.65 -37.62 47.45
C TYR A 20 -4.35 -36.28 47.23
N ILE A 21 -5.14 -35.80 48.20
CA ILE A 21 -5.80 -34.50 48.12
C ILE A 21 -4.76 -33.38 47.97
N PHE A 22 -3.72 -33.37 48.81
CA PHE A 22 -2.68 -32.34 48.75
C PHE A 22 -1.90 -32.36 47.43
N SER A 23 -1.53 -33.55 46.94
CA SER A 23 -0.87 -33.70 45.63
C SER A 23 -1.78 -33.26 44.49
N ILE A 24 -3.05 -33.66 44.48
CA ILE A 24 -4.03 -33.27 43.46
C ILE A 24 -4.21 -31.74 43.48
N SER A 25 -4.42 -31.14 44.66
CA SER A 25 -4.54 -29.68 44.80
C SER A 25 -3.30 -28.94 44.31
N PHE A 26 -2.10 -29.45 44.60
CA PHE A 26 -0.85 -28.87 44.12
C PHE A 26 -0.76 -28.92 42.58
N TYR A 27 -1.08 -30.05 41.96
CA TYR A 27 -1.12 -30.18 40.51
C TYR A 27 -2.21 -29.30 39.88
N LEU A 28 -3.36 -29.15 40.53
CA LEU A 28 -4.47 -28.30 40.08
C LEU A 28 -4.08 -26.82 40.11
N ILE A 29 -3.36 -26.37 41.14
CA ILE A 29 -2.86 -24.99 41.24
C ILE A 29 -1.82 -24.72 40.15
N ILE A 30 -0.88 -25.64 39.93
CA ILE A 30 0.12 -25.50 38.85
C ILE A 30 -0.59 -25.47 37.49
N PHE A 31 -1.54 -26.37 37.25
CA PHE A 31 -2.30 -26.39 36.01
C PHE A 31 -3.07 -25.09 35.79
N LEU A 32 -3.77 -24.61 36.81
CA LEU A 32 -4.47 -23.32 36.76
C LEU A 32 -3.50 -22.16 36.50
N PHE A 33 -2.32 -22.17 37.13
CA PHE A 33 -1.28 -21.17 36.87
C PHE A 33 -0.82 -21.20 35.41
N PHE A 34 -0.55 -22.35 34.82
CA PHE A 34 -0.15 -22.46 33.41
C PHE A 34 -1.27 -22.12 32.41
N VAL A 35 -2.53 -22.43 32.74
CA VAL A 35 -3.67 -22.06 31.89
C VAL A 35 -3.95 -20.55 31.96
N THR A 36 -3.83 -19.96 33.16
CA THR A 36 -4.06 -18.53 33.35
C THR A 36 -2.82 -17.68 33.05
N SER A 37 -1.61 -18.26 33.01
CA SER A 37 -0.38 -17.52 32.71
C SER A 37 -0.45 -16.89 31.33
N ASN A 38 -1.11 -17.54 30.36
CA ASN A 38 -1.26 -16.96 29.04
C ASN A 38 -2.17 -15.71 29.04
N LEU A 39 -3.10 -15.57 29.98
CA LEU A 39 -3.91 -14.35 30.13
C LEU A 39 -3.11 -13.18 30.72
N PHE A 40 -2.15 -13.46 31.62
CA PHE A 40 -1.36 -12.42 32.29
C PHE A 40 -0.01 -12.12 31.61
N PHE A 41 0.52 -13.07 30.84
CA PHE A 41 1.85 -12.99 30.21
C PHE A 41 1.83 -13.07 28.68
N ALA A 42 0.66 -13.20 28.03
CA ALA A 42 0.60 -12.99 26.59
C ALA A 42 1.05 -11.56 26.29
N LYS A 43 2.14 -11.41 25.52
CA LYS A 43 2.49 -10.13 24.94
C LYS A 43 1.33 -9.69 24.05
N ASP A 44 0.93 -8.44 24.18
CA ASP A 44 -0.05 -7.84 23.28
C ASP A 44 0.39 -8.11 21.84
N LYS A 45 -0.50 -8.69 21.03
CA LYS A 45 -0.22 -8.84 19.61
C LYS A 45 -0.03 -7.43 19.03
N PRO A 46 1.07 -7.18 18.28
CA PRO A 46 1.23 -5.91 17.59
C PRO A 46 0.04 -5.69 16.66
N VAL A 47 -0.38 -4.44 16.51
CA VAL A 47 -1.45 -4.11 15.56
C VAL A 47 -0.87 -4.33 14.15
N VAL A 48 -1.68 -4.85 13.23
CA VAL A 48 -1.24 -5.08 11.85
C VAL A 48 -0.88 -3.73 11.23
N GLU A 49 0.41 -3.55 10.94
CA GLU A 49 0.95 -2.34 10.32
C GLU A 49 0.45 -2.22 8.88
N ALA A 50 0.19 -0.98 8.44
CA ALA A 50 0.03 -0.71 7.02
C ALA A 50 1.41 -0.77 6.35
N ALA A 51 1.58 -1.67 5.37
CA ALA A 51 2.74 -1.66 4.49
C ALA A 51 2.78 -0.37 3.65
N ARG A 52 3.95 -0.02 3.10
CA ARG A 52 4.02 1.03 2.07
C ARG A 52 3.12 0.68 0.90
N GLU A 53 2.53 1.69 0.27
CA GLU A 53 1.64 1.55 -0.89
C GLU A 53 0.38 0.71 -0.60
N THR A 54 0.03 0.53 0.69
CA THR A 54 -1.23 -0.12 1.04
C THR A 54 -2.39 0.75 0.60
N ILE A 55 -3.27 0.18 -0.22
CA ILE A 55 -4.47 0.85 -0.72
C ILE A 55 -5.68 0.35 0.04
N LYS A 56 -6.47 1.28 0.58
CA LYS A 56 -7.76 1.01 1.22
C LYS A 56 -8.83 1.84 0.52
N VAL A 57 -9.93 1.19 0.17
CA VAL A 57 -11.05 1.84 -0.53
C VAL A 57 -12.21 2.03 0.44
N GLU A 58 -12.73 3.24 0.52
CA GLU A 58 -13.94 3.57 1.26
C GLU A 58 -14.75 4.61 0.46
N ASN A 59 -16.07 4.47 0.43
CA ASN A 59 -16.95 5.32 -0.38
C ASN A 59 -16.46 5.53 -1.83
N SER A 60 -15.96 4.46 -2.47
CA SER A 60 -15.40 4.51 -3.83
C SER A 60 -14.17 5.41 -4.02
N ILE A 61 -13.54 5.86 -2.93
CA ILE A 61 -12.28 6.61 -2.90
C ILE A 61 -11.16 5.68 -2.42
N ALA A 62 -10.10 5.57 -3.21
CA ALA A 62 -8.95 4.73 -2.91
C ALA A 62 -7.87 5.57 -2.21
N TYR A 63 -7.69 5.39 -0.91
CA TYR A 63 -6.63 6.01 -0.13
C TYR A 63 -5.40 5.12 -0.11
N GLU A 64 -4.23 5.74 -0.21
CA GLU A 64 -2.94 5.06 -0.31
C GLU A 64 -1.92 5.74 0.60
N VAL A 65 -1.22 4.97 1.44
CA VAL A 65 -0.07 5.48 2.19
C VAL A 65 1.18 5.29 1.34
N LEU A 66 1.69 6.37 0.76
CA LEU A 66 2.89 6.35 -0.06
C LEU A 66 4.14 6.14 0.80
N ASN A 67 4.20 6.83 1.94
CA ASN A 67 5.31 6.68 2.87
C ASN A 67 4.92 6.99 4.31
N LYS A 68 5.73 6.48 5.24
CA LYS A 68 5.65 6.73 6.68
C LYS A 68 7.00 7.21 7.15
N TYR A 69 7.00 8.17 8.06
CA TYR A 69 8.21 8.74 8.63
C TYR A 69 8.14 8.70 10.14
N LYS A 70 9.30 8.48 10.77
CA LYS A 70 9.44 8.50 12.23
C LYS A 70 10.76 9.15 12.58
N ASN A 71 10.79 10.05 13.55
CA ASN A 71 12.05 10.61 14.04
C ASN A 71 12.79 9.60 14.95
N GLU A 72 14.08 9.83 15.20
CA GLU A 72 14.91 8.91 16.00
C GLU A 72 14.41 8.75 17.45
N ASN A 73 13.85 9.81 18.02
CA ASN A 73 13.35 9.82 19.40
C ASN A 73 11.90 9.31 19.52
N GLU A 74 11.28 8.95 18.39
CA GLU A 74 9.91 8.42 18.29
C GLU A 74 8.82 9.34 18.88
N THR A 75 9.11 10.63 18.94
CA THR A 75 8.18 11.69 19.38
C THR A 75 7.46 12.36 18.22
N GLU A 76 7.86 12.06 16.98
CA GLU A 76 7.31 12.63 15.76
C GLU A 76 7.12 11.53 14.72
N VAL A 77 5.94 11.57 14.09
CA VAL A 77 5.53 10.63 13.06
C VAL A 77 4.81 11.38 11.95
N ALA A 78 5.17 11.08 10.70
CA ALA A 78 4.47 11.63 9.55
C ALA A 78 3.98 10.54 8.59
N PHE A 79 2.88 10.85 7.90
CA PHE A 79 2.31 10.03 6.83
C PHE A 79 2.24 10.87 5.56
N LEU A 80 2.78 10.33 4.47
CA LEU A 80 2.51 10.82 3.12
C LEU A 80 1.39 9.98 2.53
N VAL A 81 0.25 10.61 2.30
CA VAL A 81 -0.97 9.93 1.89
C VAL A 81 -1.49 10.52 0.60
N ALA A 82 -1.96 9.64 -0.28
CA ALA A 82 -2.54 10.01 -1.55
C ALA A 82 -3.92 9.38 -1.74
N ILE A 83 -4.66 9.98 -2.66
CA ILE A 83 -5.86 9.40 -3.27
C ILE A 83 -5.43 8.88 -4.62
N ASN A 84 -5.71 7.61 -4.89
CA ASN A 84 -5.35 6.95 -6.13
C ASN A 84 -6.47 7.14 -7.16
N PRO A 85 -6.33 8.04 -8.16
CA PRO A 85 -7.40 8.32 -9.11
C PRO A 85 -7.66 7.14 -10.05
N MET A 86 -6.70 6.22 -10.22
CA MET A 86 -6.87 5.05 -11.08
C MET A 86 -7.75 3.97 -10.44
N LYS A 87 -7.87 3.98 -9.11
CA LYS A 87 -8.72 3.05 -8.34
C LYS A 87 -9.92 3.72 -7.68
N THR A 88 -10.02 5.04 -7.79
CA THR A 88 -11.15 5.83 -7.30
C THR A 88 -12.22 5.91 -8.38
N THR A 89 -13.44 5.48 -8.06
CA THR A 89 -14.58 5.54 -9.00
C THR A 89 -15.53 6.71 -8.70
N ASN A 90 -15.41 7.33 -7.53
CA ASN A 90 -16.15 8.55 -7.19
C ASN A 90 -15.48 9.77 -7.85
N ARG A 91 -16.28 10.62 -8.51
CA ARG A 91 -15.77 11.80 -9.23
C ARG A 91 -15.67 13.05 -8.37
N GLU A 92 -16.36 13.07 -7.23
CA GLU A 92 -16.34 14.20 -6.29
C GLU A 92 -15.68 13.74 -4.99
N ILE A 93 -14.45 14.21 -4.78
CA ILE A 93 -13.73 14.05 -3.51
C ILE A 93 -14.18 15.21 -2.63
N GLY A 94 -14.91 14.90 -1.56
CA GLY A 94 -15.34 15.88 -0.57
C GLY A 94 -14.19 16.34 0.33
N GLU A 95 -14.54 17.02 1.40
CA GLU A 95 -13.55 17.44 2.40
C GLU A 95 -13.04 16.22 3.16
N ILE A 96 -11.72 16.04 3.21
CA ILE A 96 -11.12 14.89 3.90
C ILE A 96 -10.89 15.26 5.37
N THR A 97 -11.46 14.45 6.26
CA THR A 97 -11.17 14.52 7.68
C THR A 97 -10.12 13.49 8.05
N ILE A 98 -9.08 13.94 8.74
CA ILE A 98 -7.99 13.08 9.22
C ILE A 98 -7.94 13.15 10.75
N VAL A 99 -8.02 12.00 11.40
CA VAL A 99 -8.02 11.89 12.86
C VAL A 99 -6.98 10.86 13.31
N PRO A 100 -5.83 11.28 13.82
CA PRO A 100 -4.87 10.36 14.42
C PRO A 100 -5.38 9.85 15.77
N LYS A 101 -5.05 8.59 16.09
CA LYS A 101 -5.34 7.94 17.37
C LYS A 101 -4.11 7.17 17.84
N LEU A 102 -3.92 7.10 19.15
CA LEU A 102 -2.88 6.28 19.76
C LEU A 102 -3.49 5.03 20.40
N LYS A 103 -2.85 3.88 20.21
CA LYS A 103 -3.17 2.68 21.00
C LYS A 103 -2.52 2.81 22.38
N ASN A 104 -3.30 2.53 23.43
CA ASN A 104 -2.88 2.53 24.83
C ASN A 104 -2.34 3.87 25.37
N ALA A 105 -2.60 4.99 24.68
CA ALA A 105 -2.23 6.34 25.10
C ALA A 105 -3.26 7.37 24.62
N THR A 106 -3.27 8.55 25.25
CA THR A 106 -4.12 9.67 24.83
C THR A 106 -3.31 10.64 23.98
N ILE A 107 -3.89 11.11 22.87
CA ILE A 107 -3.25 12.07 21.95
C ILE A 107 -3.32 13.53 22.42
N GLN A 108 -3.75 13.79 23.66
CA GLN A 108 -4.15 15.11 24.16
C GLN A 108 -3.08 16.21 24.06
N ASN A 109 -1.80 15.83 24.03
CA ASN A 109 -0.68 16.78 23.94
C ASN A 109 0.06 16.72 22.60
N ALA A 110 -0.34 15.84 21.68
CA ALA A 110 0.31 15.73 20.38
C ALA A 110 -0.20 16.83 19.45
N THR A 111 0.73 17.48 18.75
CA THR A 111 0.40 18.48 17.74
C THR A 111 0.18 17.78 16.41
N VAL A 112 -0.98 17.97 15.78
CA VAL A 112 -1.31 17.37 14.49
C VAL A 112 -1.37 18.47 13.44
N GLU A 113 -0.47 18.41 12.47
CA GLU A 113 -0.44 19.29 11.31
C GLU A 113 -0.90 18.52 10.06
N TYR A 114 -1.86 19.10 9.35
CA TYR A 114 -2.33 18.59 8.07
C TYR A 114 -1.99 19.61 6.99
N ILE A 115 -1.22 19.17 6.00
CA ILE A 115 -0.74 20.02 4.92
C ILE A 115 -1.20 19.44 3.59
N LYS A 116 -2.15 20.12 2.97
CA LYS A 116 -2.65 19.77 1.64
C LYS A 116 -1.65 20.25 0.57
N GLY A 117 -1.07 19.32 -0.17
CA GLY A 117 -0.22 19.64 -1.31
C GLY A 117 -1.03 19.77 -2.62
N SER A 118 -2.02 18.88 -2.80
CA SER A 118 -2.99 18.92 -3.90
C SER A 118 -4.31 18.29 -3.46
N ASP A 119 -5.29 18.22 -4.36
CA ASP A 119 -6.54 17.50 -4.09
C ASP A 119 -6.33 15.99 -3.91
N PHE A 120 -5.23 15.45 -4.41
CA PHE A 120 -4.93 14.01 -4.39
C PHE A 120 -3.79 13.62 -3.46
N LEU A 121 -3.11 14.57 -2.81
CA LEU A 121 -1.99 14.26 -1.93
C LEU A 121 -1.91 15.24 -0.75
N PHE A 122 -1.65 14.67 0.42
CA PHE A 122 -1.51 15.40 1.66
C PHE A 122 -0.47 14.78 2.57
N VAL A 123 0.13 15.65 3.38
CA VAL A 123 1.08 15.32 4.44
C VAL A 123 0.37 15.45 5.77
N VAL A 124 0.49 14.43 6.61
CA VAL A 124 0.04 14.46 7.99
C VAL A 124 1.24 14.33 8.88
N ASP A 125 1.48 15.32 9.73
CA ASP A 125 2.58 15.33 10.68
C ASP A 125 2.04 15.35 12.11
N ILE A 126 2.59 14.52 12.98
CA ILE A 126 2.14 14.32 14.35
C ILE A 126 3.37 14.44 15.25
N LYS A 127 3.49 15.59 15.92
CA LYS A 127 4.57 15.93 16.85
C LYS A 127 4.13 15.73 18.29
N ASP A 128 5.11 15.81 19.20
CA ASP A 128 4.89 15.77 20.64
C ASP A 128 4.16 14.50 21.12
N LEU A 129 4.42 13.37 20.45
CA LEU A 129 3.93 12.07 20.89
C LEU A 129 4.50 11.74 22.27
N PRO A 130 3.69 11.11 23.16
CA PRO A 130 4.14 10.73 24.48
C PRO A 130 5.31 9.74 24.38
N GLU A 131 6.19 9.66 25.40
CA GLU A 131 7.29 8.68 25.37
C GLU A 131 6.85 7.21 25.32
N LYS A 132 5.58 6.93 25.63
CA LYS A 132 4.98 5.59 25.65
C LYS A 132 3.73 5.55 24.76
N TRP A 133 3.90 5.03 23.55
CA TRP A 133 2.82 4.65 22.63
C TRP A 133 3.18 3.33 21.94
N ASP A 134 2.17 2.57 21.53
CA ASP A 134 2.38 1.30 20.82
C ASP A 134 2.20 1.45 19.31
N ALA A 135 1.16 2.18 18.90
CA ALA A 135 0.85 2.42 17.50
C ALA A 135 0.12 3.75 17.29
N VAL A 136 0.39 4.39 16.16
CA VAL A 136 -0.35 5.54 15.62
C VAL A 136 -1.30 5.03 14.54
N GLN A 137 -2.59 5.34 14.68
CA GLN A 137 -3.62 5.03 13.71
C GLN A 137 -4.12 6.30 13.04
N LEU A 138 -3.87 6.44 11.75
CA LEU A 138 -4.39 7.50 10.91
C LEU A 138 -5.76 7.11 10.37
N ASN A 139 -6.82 7.76 10.85
CA ASN A 139 -8.17 7.55 10.33
C ASN A 139 -8.49 8.62 9.31
N ILE A 140 -8.92 8.21 8.13
CA ILE A 140 -9.24 9.10 7.02
C ILE A 140 -10.67 8.80 6.59
N LYS A 141 -11.46 9.86 6.40
CA LYS A 141 -12.78 9.76 5.80
C LYS A 141 -13.06 10.93 4.88
N ASP A 142 -13.91 10.67 3.90
CA ASP A 142 -14.61 11.69 3.14
C ASP A 142 -15.71 12.32 4.01
N SER A 143 -15.98 13.62 3.85
CA SER A 143 -16.98 14.35 4.63
C SER A 143 -18.39 13.78 4.48
N ASN A 144 -18.66 13.14 3.35
CA ASN A 144 -19.95 12.50 3.05
C ASN A 144 -20.01 11.03 3.54
N SER A 145 -18.95 10.50 4.15
CA SER A 145 -18.90 9.13 4.67
C SER A 145 -18.91 9.08 6.19
N ASN A 146 -19.61 8.07 6.72
CA ASN A 146 -19.60 7.74 8.15
C ASN A 146 -18.49 6.73 8.52
N ASN A 147 -17.91 6.07 7.52
CA ASN A 147 -16.87 5.07 7.70
C ASN A 147 -15.49 5.72 7.56
N PHE A 148 -14.50 5.14 8.23
CA PHE A 148 -13.11 5.55 8.13
C PHE A 148 -12.28 4.43 7.54
N VAL A 149 -11.33 4.78 6.67
CA VAL A 149 -10.16 3.93 6.46
C VAL A 149 -9.14 4.23 7.55
N SER A 150 -8.47 3.18 8.03
CA SER A 150 -7.44 3.32 9.05
C SER A 150 -6.12 2.80 8.55
N PHE A 151 -5.07 3.61 8.62
CA PHE A 151 -3.70 3.18 8.44
C PHE A 151 -3.00 3.16 9.79
N VAL A 152 -2.21 2.12 10.04
CA VAL A 152 -1.54 1.93 11.33
C VAL A 152 -0.05 1.92 11.11
N MET A 153 0.68 2.61 11.98
CA MET A 153 2.12 2.53 12.10
C MET A 153 2.47 2.16 13.54
N ASN A 154 3.21 1.08 13.74
CA ASN A 154 3.65 0.71 15.07
C ASN A 154 4.90 1.50 15.46
N ARG A 155 5.10 1.65 16.77
CA ARG A 155 6.32 2.24 17.30
C ARG A 155 7.52 1.35 17.03
N ASN A 156 7.42 0.09 17.44
CA ASN A 156 8.45 -0.92 17.26
C ASN A 156 8.01 -1.86 16.16
N ASP A 157 8.61 -1.70 14.98
CA ASP A 157 8.41 -2.64 13.88
C ASP A 157 9.55 -3.66 13.86
N ASN A 158 9.20 -4.94 13.68
CA ASN A 158 10.14 -6.04 13.58
C ASN A 158 10.20 -6.62 12.16
N HIS A 159 9.55 -5.99 11.17
CA HIS A 159 9.44 -6.53 9.82
C HIS A 159 10.07 -5.58 8.79
N SER A 160 10.93 -6.14 7.93
CA SER A 160 11.71 -5.41 6.92
C SER A 160 10.87 -4.70 5.86
N ASP A 161 9.61 -5.08 5.69
CA ASP A 161 8.77 -4.65 4.56
C ASP A 161 7.94 -3.40 4.90
N TYR A 162 7.97 -2.97 6.15
CA TYR A 162 7.15 -1.88 6.68
C TYR A 162 7.97 -0.61 6.96
N LEU A 163 9.10 -0.48 6.26
CA LEU A 163 10.10 0.58 6.41
C LEU A 163 9.45 1.94 6.60
N TYR A 164 9.73 2.58 7.73
CA TYR A 164 9.59 4.02 7.85
C TYR A 164 10.89 4.67 7.36
N THR A 165 10.79 5.88 6.85
CA THR A 165 11.97 6.71 6.57
C THR A 165 12.25 7.58 7.80
N THR A 166 13.50 7.64 8.27
CA THR A 166 13.86 8.52 9.39
C THR A 166 13.60 9.98 9.02
N ILE A 167 12.95 10.74 9.90
CA ILE A 167 12.74 12.18 9.72
C ILE A 167 14.09 12.91 9.85
N SER A 168 14.42 13.67 8.82
CA SER A 168 15.57 14.56 8.73
C SER A 168 15.21 15.69 7.76
N LYS A 169 15.95 16.80 7.79
CA LYS A 169 15.73 17.90 6.83
C LYS A 169 15.82 17.48 5.36
N GLN A 170 16.54 16.40 5.08
CA GLN A 170 16.71 15.87 3.72
C GLN A 170 15.60 14.90 3.31
N THR A 171 14.87 14.32 4.27
CA THR A 171 13.90 13.25 4.01
C THR A 171 12.46 13.70 4.20
N PHE A 172 12.21 14.63 5.12
CA PHE A 172 10.87 15.11 5.46
C PHE A 172 10.90 16.55 6.00
N LEU A 173 9.95 17.36 5.53
CA LEU A 173 9.67 18.68 6.06
C LEU A 173 8.14 18.88 6.10
N ALA A 174 7.62 19.22 7.27
CA ALA A 174 6.21 19.57 7.43
C ALA A 174 5.95 20.99 6.94
N THR A 175 6.10 21.20 5.63
CA THR A 175 5.88 22.49 4.98
C THR A 175 4.98 22.35 3.77
N LYS A 176 4.35 23.45 3.37
CA LYS A 176 3.50 23.49 2.18
C LYS A 176 4.31 23.18 0.92
N GLU A 177 5.54 23.68 0.87
CA GLU A 177 6.48 23.50 -0.23
C GLU A 177 6.85 22.02 -0.42
N TYR A 178 7.09 21.30 0.68
CA TYR A 178 7.35 19.87 0.64
C TYR A 178 6.11 19.09 0.17
N ALA A 179 4.92 19.45 0.66
CA ALA A 179 3.67 18.82 0.21
C ALA A 179 3.39 19.09 -1.29
N GLU A 180 3.70 20.29 -1.79
CA GLU A 180 3.61 20.64 -3.21
C GLU A 180 4.61 19.83 -4.05
N LEU A 181 5.85 19.65 -3.57
CA LEU A 181 6.88 18.84 -4.22
C LEU A 181 6.44 17.37 -4.33
N GLU A 182 6.01 16.77 -3.22
CA GLU A 182 5.54 15.38 -3.21
C GLU A 182 4.27 15.19 -4.05
N SER A 183 3.39 16.20 -4.12
CA SER A 183 2.23 16.18 -5.01
C SER A 183 2.64 16.14 -6.48
N ALA A 184 3.64 16.93 -6.88
CA ALA A 184 4.14 16.93 -8.25
C ALA A 184 4.85 15.60 -8.60
N LYS A 185 5.62 15.03 -7.67
CA LYS A 185 6.23 13.69 -7.87
C LYS A 185 5.16 12.62 -8.03
N TYR A 186 4.12 12.65 -7.21
CA TYR A 186 3.01 11.70 -7.31
C TYR A 186 2.24 11.84 -8.63
N GLU A 187 1.99 13.08 -9.07
CA GLU A 187 1.39 13.36 -10.38
C GLU A 187 2.24 12.75 -11.53
N LEU A 188 3.57 12.91 -11.48
CA LEU A 188 4.48 12.32 -12.45
C LEU A 188 4.37 10.79 -12.46
N THR A 189 4.43 10.15 -11.29
CA THR A 189 4.29 8.68 -11.18
C THR A 189 2.93 8.19 -11.72
N LEU A 190 1.85 8.94 -11.51
CA LEU A 190 0.54 8.61 -12.07
C LEU A 190 0.54 8.71 -13.61
N LEU A 191 1.15 9.76 -14.17
CA LEU A 191 1.28 9.91 -15.62
C LEU A 191 2.08 8.76 -16.24
N GLU A 192 3.23 8.42 -15.66
CA GLU A 192 4.07 7.30 -16.12
C GLU A 192 3.31 5.97 -16.10
N ARG A 193 2.55 5.72 -15.03
CA ARG A 193 1.71 4.52 -14.90
C ARG A 193 0.60 4.50 -15.95
N GLN A 194 -0.08 5.64 -16.17
CA GLN A 194 -1.13 5.75 -17.18
C GLN A 194 -0.59 5.55 -18.59
N ARG A 195 0.56 6.14 -18.93
CA ARG A 195 1.22 5.94 -20.22
C ARG A 195 1.55 4.47 -20.43
N LYS A 196 2.17 3.82 -19.44
CA LYS A 196 2.50 2.39 -19.53
C LYS A 196 1.27 1.51 -19.72
N GLU A 197 0.23 1.70 -18.91
CA GLU A 197 -0.96 0.84 -18.92
C GLU A 197 -1.83 1.05 -20.17
N LYS A 198 -2.03 2.31 -20.60
CA LYS A 198 -2.93 2.63 -21.71
C LYS A 198 -2.27 2.54 -23.08
N ILE A 199 -0.97 2.82 -23.14
CA ILE A 199 -0.26 3.00 -24.41
C ILE A 199 0.74 1.86 -24.58
N THR A 200 1.80 1.81 -23.78
CA THR A 200 2.92 0.86 -24.00
C THR A 200 2.44 -0.59 -24.06
N ASN A 201 1.64 -1.03 -23.07
CA ASN A 201 1.11 -2.39 -23.05
C ASN A 201 0.15 -2.68 -24.22
N GLN A 202 -0.60 -1.68 -24.67
CA GLN A 202 -1.54 -1.83 -25.77
C GLN A 202 -0.80 -1.91 -27.11
N ILE A 203 0.24 -1.09 -27.33
CA ILE A 203 1.12 -1.18 -28.49
C ILE A 203 1.75 -2.57 -28.57
N GLU A 204 2.36 -3.05 -27.49
CA GLU A 204 2.97 -4.39 -27.45
C GLU A 204 1.97 -5.50 -27.82
N LYS A 205 0.72 -5.38 -27.35
CA LYS A 205 -0.36 -6.32 -27.71
C LYS A 205 -0.70 -6.25 -29.20
N LEU A 206 -0.81 -5.05 -29.78
CA LEU A 206 -1.12 -4.87 -31.19
C LEU A 206 0.03 -5.35 -32.09
N GLU A 207 1.28 -5.10 -31.71
CA GLU A 207 2.48 -5.58 -32.41
C GLU A 207 2.53 -7.12 -32.43
N ASN A 208 2.21 -7.76 -31.30
CA ASN A 208 2.10 -9.22 -31.24
C ASN A 208 1.00 -9.76 -32.17
N GLN A 209 -0.15 -9.08 -32.27
CA GLN A 209 -1.21 -9.45 -33.21
C GLN A 209 -0.77 -9.28 -34.68
N ILE A 210 -0.05 -8.21 -34.99
CA ILE A 210 0.54 -8.00 -36.34
C ILE A 210 1.52 -9.14 -36.65
N SER A 211 2.42 -9.46 -35.73
CA SER A 211 3.41 -10.53 -35.92
C SER A 211 2.76 -11.90 -36.15
N GLN A 212 1.69 -12.23 -35.42
CA GLN A 212 0.92 -13.45 -35.64
C GLN A 212 0.29 -13.49 -37.03
N LYS A 213 -0.37 -12.40 -37.45
CA LYS A 213 -1.00 -12.30 -38.79
C LYS A 213 0.02 -12.35 -39.92
N GLN A 214 1.22 -11.78 -39.73
CA GLN A 214 2.31 -11.86 -40.69
C GLN A 214 2.79 -13.30 -40.87
N LYS A 215 2.94 -14.08 -39.79
CA LYS A 215 3.28 -15.51 -39.87
C LYS A 215 2.20 -16.34 -40.56
N GLU A 216 0.93 -16.04 -40.29
CA GLU A 216 -0.20 -16.68 -40.98
C GLU A 216 -0.19 -16.36 -42.48
N LEU A 217 0.07 -15.10 -42.85
CA LEU A 217 0.25 -14.68 -44.25
C LEU A 217 1.37 -15.45 -44.93
N GLU A 218 2.56 -15.52 -44.34
CA GLU A 218 3.70 -16.26 -44.91
C GLU A 218 3.35 -17.74 -45.15
N THR A 219 2.63 -18.37 -44.21
CA THR A 219 2.19 -19.76 -44.34
C THR A 219 1.22 -19.93 -45.51
N ILE A 220 0.24 -19.02 -45.63
CA ILE A 220 -0.74 -19.02 -46.72
C ILE A 220 -0.04 -18.73 -48.07
N GLU A 221 0.98 -17.87 -48.08
CA GLU A 221 1.75 -17.52 -49.28
C GLU A 221 2.66 -18.65 -49.79
N GLN A 222 3.14 -19.52 -48.90
CA GLN A 222 3.99 -20.67 -49.26
C GLN A 222 3.21 -21.90 -49.73
N ASP A 223 1.95 -22.06 -49.30
CA ASP A 223 1.07 -23.17 -49.67
C ASP A 223 0.57 -23.05 -51.13
N THR A 224 1.42 -23.48 -52.07
CA THR A 224 1.30 -23.18 -53.52
C THR A 224 1.03 -24.39 -54.41
N GLU A 225 1.04 -25.62 -53.89
CA GLU A 225 0.94 -26.84 -54.73
C GLU A 225 -0.43 -27.53 -54.59
N TYR A 226 -1.01 -27.98 -55.72
CA TYR A 226 -2.26 -28.75 -55.81
C TYR A 226 -3.55 -28.05 -55.31
N LYS A 227 -3.76 -26.78 -55.68
CA LYS A 227 -4.99 -26.01 -55.34
C LYS A 227 -5.93 -25.86 -56.54
N THR A 228 -7.24 -25.88 -56.28
CA THR A 228 -8.28 -25.55 -57.29
C THR A 228 -8.48 -24.05 -57.43
N ASP A 229 -9.08 -23.58 -58.53
CA ASP A 229 -9.40 -22.16 -58.76
C ASP A 229 -10.21 -21.53 -57.62
N LYS A 230 -11.13 -22.30 -57.02
CA LYS A 230 -11.92 -21.84 -55.87
C LYS A 230 -11.04 -21.61 -54.65
N GLN A 231 -10.13 -22.53 -54.36
CA GLN A 231 -9.20 -22.41 -53.23
C GLN A 231 -8.18 -21.28 -53.45
N LEU A 232 -7.79 -21.02 -54.70
CA LEU A 232 -6.95 -19.87 -55.04
C LEU A 232 -7.65 -18.54 -54.76
N LYS A 233 -8.93 -18.39 -55.13
CA LYS A 233 -9.72 -17.18 -54.83
C LYS A 233 -9.95 -16.98 -53.33
N GLU A 234 -10.31 -18.03 -52.60
CA GLU A 234 -10.49 -17.96 -51.13
C GLU A 234 -9.18 -17.55 -50.44
N ARG A 235 -8.05 -18.07 -50.91
CA ARG A 235 -6.72 -17.69 -50.45
C ARG A 235 -6.42 -16.20 -50.70
N GLU A 236 -6.65 -15.72 -51.92
CA GLU A 236 -6.42 -14.31 -52.27
C GLU A 236 -7.25 -13.37 -51.42
N GLN A 237 -8.51 -13.74 -51.16
CA GLN A 237 -9.39 -13.00 -50.27
C GLN A 237 -8.88 -12.99 -48.82
N ASN A 238 -8.38 -14.13 -48.33
CA ASN A 238 -7.78 -14.20 -46.99
C ASN A 238 -6.52 -13.34 -46.86
N ILE A 239 -5.65 -13.36 -47.88
CA ILE A 239 -4.45 -12.50 -47.93
C ILE A 239 -4.86 -11.03 -47.85
N GLN A 240 -5.82 -10.61 -48.67
CA GLN A 240 -6.32 -9.23 -48.65
C GLN A 240 -6.93 -8.85 -47.29
N ASN A 241 -7.71 -9.73 -46.69
CA ASN A 241 -8.30 -9.49 -45.37
C ASN A 241 -7.22 -9.29 -44.29
N TYR A 242 -6.20 -10.15 -44.25
CA TYR A 242 -5.10 -10.00 -43.30
C TYR A 242 -4.29 -8.73 -43.53
N GLN A 243 -4.02 -8.35 -44.79
CA GLN A 243 -3.34 -7.10 -45.11
C GLN A 243 -4.15 -5.88 -44.63
N ILE A 244 -5.46 -5.85 -44.88
CA ILE A 244 -6.36 -4.79 -44.39
C ILE A 244 -6.33 -4.72 -42.87
N GLU A 245 -6.35 -5.86 -42.19
CA GLU A 245 -6.33 -5.90 -40.73
C GLU A 245 -4.99 -5.44 -40.15
N ILE A 246 -3.86 -5.85 -40.74
CA ILE A 246 -2.52 -5.36 -40.36
C ILE A 246 -2.44 -3.83 -40.51
N GLU A 247 -2.91 -3.29 -41.63
CA GLU A 247 -2.91 -1.82 -41.84
C GLU A 247 -3.90 -1.08 -40.92
N ARG A 248 -4.98 -1.74 -40.48
CA ARG A 248 -5.85 -1.20 -39.42
C ARG A 248 -5.09 -1.15 -38.09
N LEU A 249 -4.43 -2.24 -37.70
CA LEU A 249 -3.66 -2.34 -36.45
C LEU A 249 -2.50 -1.34 -36.41
N LYS A 250 -1.76 -1.16 -37.52
CA LYS A 250 -0.69 -0.15 -37.62
C LYS A 250 -1.21 1.27 -37.45
N ARG A 251 -2.38 1.60 -38.01
CA ARG A 251 -3.00 2.92 -37.81
C ARG A 251 -3.42 3.15 -36.35
N GLU A 252 -3.88 2.09 -35.68
CA GLU A 252 -4.20 2.12 -34.25
C GLU A 252 -2.93 2.38 -33.41
N ILE A 253 -1.82 1.70 -33.72
CA ILE A 253 -0.49 1.97 -33.13
C ILE A 253 -0.07 3.43 -33.35
N GLY A 254 -0.14 3.95 -34.59
CA GLY A 254 0.24 5.33 -34.87
C GLY A 254 -0.60 6.38 -34.11
N THR A 255 -1.86 6.05 -33.78
CA THR A 255 -2.69 6.91 -32.91
C THR A 255 -2.18 6.87 -31.47
N LEU A 256 -1.87 5.67 -30.95
CA LEU A 256 -1.31 5.49 -29.61
C LEU A 256 0.06 6.15 -29.45
N GLU A 257 0.92 6.12 -30.47
CA GLU A 257 2.22 6.81 -30.47
C GLU A 257 2.09 8.35 -30.45
N SER A 258 1.07 8.88 -31.11
CA SER A 258 0.73 10.31 -31.01
C SER A 258 0.28 10.66 -29.59
N ASP A 259 -0.59 9.85 -29.00
CA ASP A 259 -1.01 10.02 -27.60
C ASP A 259 0.19 9.88 -26.64
N GLU A 260 1.14 8.99 -26.93
CA GLU A 260 2.34 8.80 -26.12
C GLU A 260 3.17 10.08 -26.05
N SER A 261 3.27 10.78 -27.19
CA SER A 261 4.02 12.04 -27.27
C SER A 261 3.41 13.11 -26.36
N GLU A 262 2.07 13.19 -26.25
CA GLU A 262 1.41 14.09 -25.31
C GLU A 262 1.74 13.72 -23.85
N PHE A 263 1.70 12.43 -23.51
CA PHE A 263 2.09 11.98 -22.16
C PHE A 263 3.54 12.34 -21.84
N LEU A 264 4.48 12.09 -22.76
CA LEU A 264 5.90 12.41 -22.57
C LEU A 264 6.12 13.92 -22.39
N GLU A 265 5.41 14.77 -23.14
CA GLU A 265 5.49 16.22 -22.96
C GLU A 265 4.97 16.65 -21.58
N ARG A 266 3.86 16.06 -21.12
CA ARG A 266 3.31 16.32 -19.78
C ARG A 266 4.25 15.85 -18.68
N GLU A 267 4.84 14.66 -18.80
CA GLU A 267 5.86 14.14 -17.89
C GLU A 267 7.07 15.09 -17.79
N GLN A 268 7.54 15.62 -18.92
CA GLN A 268 8.62 16.62 -18.94
C GLN A 268 8.22 17.93 -18.26
N ASN A 269 7.01 18.42 -18.48
CA ASN A 269 6.53 19.65 -17.86
C ASN A 269 6.41 19.53 -16.33
N ILE A 270 5.92 18.38 -15.83
CA ILE A 270 5.89 18.10 -14.38
C ILE A 270 7.29 17.93 -13.82
N SER A 271 8.20 17.28 -14.55
CA SER A 271 9.61 17.16 -14.14
C SER A 271 10.28 18.53 -13.99
N LYS A 272 10.04 19.46 -14.92
CA LYS A 272 10.51 20.86 -14.79
C LYS A 272 9.91 21.54 -13.58
N LYS A 273 8.60 21.40 -13.35
CA LYS A 273 7.91 21.94 -12.17
C LYS A 273 8.54 21.42 -10.86
N ILE A 274 8.91 20.14 -10.80
CA ILE A 274 9.60 19.55 -9.64
C ILE A 274 10.94 20.25 -9.39
N GLU A 275 11.75 20.44 -10.42
CA GLU A 275 13.06 21.12 -10.30
C GLU A 275 12.92 22.60 -9.93
N ASP A 276 11.90 23.28 -10.47
CA ASP A 276 11.58 24.67 -10.11
C ASP A 276 11.19 24.79 -8.63
N ILE A 277 10.38 23.87 -8.11
CA ILE A 277 9.99 23.83 -6.69
C ILE A 277 11.23 23.61 -5.82
N LYS A 278 12.08 22.62 -6.14
CA LYS A 278 13.33 22.36 -5.39
C LYS A 278 14.22 23.59 -5.33
N THR A 279 14.43 24.24 -6.48
CA THR A 279 15.29 25.42 -6.60
C THR A 279 14.70 26.60 -5.83
N LYS A 280 13.40 26.88 -5.99
CA LYS A 280 12.72 28.01 -5.35
C LYS A 280 12.74 27.93 -3.83
N TYR A 281 12.67 26.72 -3.28
CA TYR A 281 12.52 26.51 -1.84
C TYR A 281 13.75 25.90 -1.16
N ASN A 282 14.87 25.72 -1.90
CA ASN A 282 16.10 25.10 -1.43
C ASN A 282 15.84 23.72 -0.77
N LEU A 283 15.02 22.90 -1.43
CA LEU A 283 14.66 21.54 -1.02
C LEU A 283 15.56 20.49 -1.70
#